data_AF-D7C8E5-F1
#
_entry.id   AF-D7C8E5-F1
#
_cell.length_a   1.000
_cell.length_b   1.000
_cell.length_c   1.000
_cell.angle_alpha   90.00
_cell.angle_beta   90.00
_cell.angle_gamma   90.00
#
_symmetry.space_group_name_H-M   'P 1'
#
loop_
_entity.id
_entity.type
_entity.pdbx_description
1 polymer ?
#
loop_
_entity_poly.entity_id
_entity_poly.type
_entity_poly.pdbx_seq_one_letter_code
_entity_poly.pdbx_strand_id
1 'polypeptide(L)'
;MVDEEMLEEAMLEEQGADQAAERADQARPTAPVAGARRLREALRQGGEAFPAALREADDGLLLSALDDGMPADRATRVVVELVRRAPERGPELADAVCEKVLLARLYLDAGEPSGADDRLRARNALMLYDGLVRPCAQRGGTPELLACVVPALWAARGGAGREVVRRIVDSRQPTGFGERAWKELFTSAAEECREHEAAAATAARHGARRWWLRRRWPRREGDGGRIDLQPGQLWVSVLLGVISVALVLIVVLAAR
;
A
#
# COMPACT_ATOMS: atom_id res chain seq x y z
N MET A 1 -68.58 -35.70 -13.88
CA MET A 1 -68.21 -36.25 -12.56
C MET A 1 -66.72 -36.56 -12.52
N VAL A 2 -65.87 -35.69 -13.12
CA VAL A 2 -64.41 -35.87 -13.23
C VAL A 2 -63.68 -34.54 -12.96
N ASP A 3 -64.38 -33.49 -12.52
CA ASP A 3 -63.79 -32.14 -12.41
C ASP A 3 -63.38 -31.73 -10.99
N GLU A 4 -63.79 -32.46 -9.94
CA GLU A 4 -63.41 -32.12 -8.55
C GLU A 4 -62.09 -32.76 -8.11
N GLU A 5 -61.79 -34.00 -8.52
CA GLU A 5 -60.55 -34.70 -8.13
C GLU A 5 -59.28 -34.04 -8.69
N MET A 6 -59.31 -33.55 -9.95
CA MET A 6 -58.14 -32.87 -10.53
C MET A 6 -57.86 -31.50 -9.89
N LEU A 7 -58.88 -30.84 -9.34
CA LEU A 7 -58.73 -29.54 -8.68
C LEU A 7 -58.11 -29.69 -7.28
N GLU A 8 -58.45 -30.76 -6.56
CA GLU A 8 -57.82 -31.07 -5.27
C GLU A 8 -56.34 -31.48 -5.44
N GLU A 9 -56.02 -32.25 -6.49
CA GLU A 9 -54.64 -32.69 -6.75
C GLU A 9 -53.73 -31.50 -7.12
N ALA A 10 -54.22 -30.56 -7.93
CA ALA A 10 -53.49 -29.35 -8.30
C ALA A 10 -53.29 -28.38 -7.12
N MET A 11 -54.29 -28.22 -6.24
CA MET A 11 -54.17 -27.38 -5.04
C MET A 11 -53.18 -27.96 -4.01
N LEU A 12 -53.08 -29.29 -3.91
CA LEU A 12 -52.14 -29.96 -3.01
C LEU A 12 -50.69 -29.87 -3.51
N GLU A 13 -50.46 -29.92 -4.83
CA GLU A 13 -49.13 -29.72 -5.42
C GLU A 13 -48.64 -28.26 -5.26
N GLU A 14 -49.52 -27.28 -5.43
CA GLU A 14 -49.19 -25.86 -5.28
C GLU A 14 -48.85 -25.50 -3.82
N GLN A 15 -49.60 -26.03 -2.84
CA GLN A 15 -49.28 -25.88 -1.42
C GLN A 15 -47.99 -26.60 -1.00
N GLY A 16 -47.67 -27.74 -1.64
CA GLY A 16 -46.41 -28.44 -1.45
C GLY A 16 -45.21 -27.66 -1.97
N ALA A 17 -45.37 -27.01 -3.13
CA ALA A 17 -44.34 -26.18 -3.75
C ALA A 17 -44.08 -24.88 -2.95
N ASP A 18 -45.12 -24.22 -2.45
CA ASP A 18 -44.98 -23.01 -1.63
C ASP A 18 -44.34 -23.32 -0.27
N GLN A 19 -44.69 -24.43 0.38
CA GLN A 19 -44.03 -24.85 1.62
C GLN A 19 -42.58 -25.34 1.39
N ALA A 20 -42.27 -25.89 0.21
CA ALA A 20 -40.90 -26.25 -0.15
C ALA A 20 -40.05 -24.99 -0.46
N ALA A 21 -40.65 -23.97 -1.06
CA ALA A 21 -40.01 -22.68 -1.32
C ALA A 21 -39.75 -21.89 -0.02
N GLU A 22 -40.70 -21.86 0.93
CA GLU A 22 -40.50 -21.25 2.25
C GLU A 22 -39.43 -21.98 3.09
N ARG A 23 -39.38 -23.32 3.02
CA ARG A 23 -38.30 -24.10 3.68
C ARG A 23 -36.94 -23.88 3.01
N ALA A 24 -36.90 -23.65 1.69
CA ALA A 24 -35.67 -23.33 0.97
C ALA A 24 -35.15 -21.92 1.29
N ASP A 25 -36.04 -20.96 1.56
CA ASP A 25 -35.67 -19.59 1.93
C ASP A 25 -35.21 -19.50 3.40
N GLN A 26 -35.76 -20.33 4.30
CA GLN A 26 -35.29 -20.47 5.68
C GLN A 26 -33.99 -21.29 5.83
N ALA A 27 -33.60 -22.05 4.80
CA ALA A 27 -32.38 -22.86 4.78
C ALA A 27 -31.14 -22.11 4.26
N ARG A 28 -31.26 -20.84 3.83
CA ARG A 28 -30.08 -20.00 3.54
C ARG A 28 -29.43 -19.53 4.86
N PRO A 29 -28.10 -19.65 4.99
CA PRO A 29 -27.47 -19.80 6.29
C PRO A 29 -27.45 -18.48 7.06
N THR A 30 -27.99 -18.50 8.27
CA THR A 30 -27.80 -17.48 9.32
C THR A 30 -26.39 -17.53 9.93
N ALA A 31 -25.61 -18.58 9.66
CA ALA A 31 -24.24 -18.78 10.11
C ALA A 31 -23.22 -17.70 9.66
N PRO A 32 -23.15 -17.27 8.39
CA PRO A 32 -22.24 -16.20 7.95
C PRO A 32 -22.52 -14.86 8.62
N VAL A 33 -23.79 -14.53 8.88
CA VAL A 33 -24.17 -13.29 9.59
C VAL A 33 -23.75 -13.35 11.06
N ALA A 34 -23.93 -14.50 11.71
CA ALA A 34 -23.48 -14.74 13.08
C ALA A 34 -21.94 -14.68 13.20
N GLY A 35 -21.22 -15.27 12.24
CA GLY A 35 -19.76 -15.25 12.16
C GLY A 35 -19.21 -13.83 11.95
N ALA A 36 -19.79 -13.07 11.01
CA ALA A 36 -19.41 -11.67 10.77
C ALA A 36 -19.66 -10.79 12.02
N ARG A 37 -20.76 -11.01 12.73
CA ARG A 37 -21.06 -10.29 13.98
C ARG A 37 -20.06 -10.64 15.08
N ARG A 38 -19.72 -11.93 15.26
CA ARG A 38 -18.71 -12.37 16.23
C ARG A 38 -17.34 -11.77 15.92
N LEU A 39 -16.91 -11.80 14.65
CA LEU A 39 -15.63 -11.22 14.24
C LEU A 39 -15.60 -9.71 14.51
N ARG A 40 -16.66 -8.97 14.15
CA ARG A 40 -16.75 -7.52 14.42
C ARG A 40 -16.70 -7.21 15.91
N GLU A 41 -17.38 -8.00 16.74
CA GLU A 41 -17.37 -7.81 18.19
C GLU A 41 -15.97 -8.09 18.77
N ALA A 42 -15.34 -9.19 18.36
CA ALA A 42 -14.00 -9.55 18.79
C ALA A 42 -12.95 -8.51 18.33
N LEU A 43 -13.10 -7.96 17.12
CA LEU A 43 -12.26 -6.88 16.60
C LEU A 43 -12.45 -5.57 17.37
N ARG A 44 -13.66 -5.28 17.88
CA ARG A 44 -13.93 -4.10 18.71
C ARG A 44 -13.37 -4.24 20.12
N GLN A 45 -13.72 -5.32 20.80
CA GLN A 45 -13.42 -5.53 22.22
C GLN A 45 -11.96 -5.94 22.48
N GLY A 46 -11.36 -6.71 21.57
CA GLY A 46 -10.08 -7.37 21.83
C GLY A 46 -10.16 -8.42 22.95
N GLY A 47 -9.05 -9.10 23.25
CA GLY A 47 -8.94 -10.07 24.35
C GLY A 47 -8.94 -11.54 23.92
N GLU A 48 -9.16 -12.44 24.88
CA GLU A 48 -8.97 -13.90 24.73
C GLU A 48 -9.86 -14.55 23.65
N ALA A 49 -11.02 -13.96 23.36
CA ALA A 49 -11.93 -14.46 22.31
C ALA A 49 -11.43 -14.13 20.89
N PHE A 50 -10.50 -13.19 20.74
CA PHE A 50 -10.08 -12.68 19.44
C PHE A 50 -9.37 -13.73 18.56
N PRO A 51 -8.41 -14.53 19.06
CA PRO A 51 -7.78 -15.57 18.26
C PRO A 51 -8.77 -16.65 17.78
N ALA A 52 -9.77 -16.99 18.59
CA ALA A 52 -10.80 -17.97 18.20
C ALA A 52 -11.69 -17.41 17.09
N ALA A 53 -12.16 -16.17 17.23
CA ALA A 53 -12.96 -15.50 16.21
C ALA A 53 -12.22 -15.36 14.87
N LEU A 54 -10.91 -15.10 14.88
CA LEU A 54 -10.10 -15.09 13.66
C LEU A 54 -10.06 -16.45 12.98
N ARG A 55 -9.86 -17.55 13.73
CA ARG A 55 -9.80 -18.91 13.19
C ARG A 55 -11.13 -19.37 12.58
N GLU A 56 -12.25 -18.97 13.17
CA GLU A 56 -13.59 -19.32 12.68
C GLU A 56 -14.03 -18.49 11.46
N ALA A 57 -13.53 -17.27 11.31
CA ALA A 57 -13.90 -16.41 10.19
C ALA A 57 -13.30 -16.88 8.86
N ASP A 58 -14.07 -16.78 7.78
CA ASP A 58 -13.56 -17.01 6.43
C ASP A 58 -12.66 -15.85 5.94
N ASP A 59 -11.86 -16.12 4.92
CA ASP A 59 -10.91 -15.15 4.37
C ASP A 59 -11.60 -13.91 3.79
N GLY A 60 -12.83 -14.05 3.28
CA GLY A 60 -13.64 -12.96 2.77
C GLY A 60 -13.95 -11.94 3.85
N LEU A 61 -14.40 -12.41 5.03
CA LEU A 61 -14.69 -11.61 6.21
C LEU A 61 -13.43 -10.97 6.79
N LEU A 62 -12.31 -11.70 6.85
CA LEU A 62 -11.04 -11.16 7.31
C LEU A 62 -10.59 -10.01 6.41
N LEU A 63 -10.61 -10.20 5.08
CA LEU A 63 -10.23 -9.16 4.11
C LEU A 63 -11.18 -7.96 4.13
N SER A 64 -12.49 -8.18 4.30
CA SER A 64 -13.46 -7.08 4.45
C SER A 64 -13.22 -6.29 5.74
N ALA A 65 -12.89 -6.97 6.84
CA ALA A 65 -12.51 -6.28 8.07
C ALA A 65 -11.24 -5.45 7.88
N LEU A 66 -10.29 -5.91 7.05
CA LEU A 66 -9.11 -5.10 6.74
C LEU A 66 -9.46 -3.82 5.97
N ASP A 67 -10.38 -3.94 5.01
CA ASP A 67 -10.87 -2.85 4.14
C ASP A 67 -11.67 -1.79 4.92
N ASP A 68 -12.47 -2.22 5.90
CA ASP A 68 -13.24 -1.33 6.79
C ASP A 68 -12.36 -0.40 7.65
N GLY A 69 -11.04 -0.63 7.66
CA GLY A 69 -10.08 0.13 8.44
C GLY A 69 -10.09 -0.28 9.92
N MET A 70 -8.92 -0.65 10.44
CA MET A 70 -8.75 -0.99 11.85
C MET A 70 -7.39 -0.53 12.38
N PRO A 71 -7.21 -0.45 13.71
CA PRO A 71 -5.92 -0.19 14.33
C PRO A 71 -4.82 -1.15 13.85
N ALA A 72 -3.59 -0.66 13.68
CA ALA A 72 -2.51 -1.40 13.02
C ALA A 72 -2.06 -2.66 13.79
N ASP A 73 -2.17 -2.65 15.12
CA ASP A 73 -1.93 -3.79 16.00
C ASP A 73 -2.94 -4.93 15.78
N ARG A 74 -4.23 -4.59 15.63
CA ARG A 74 -5.31 -5.55 15.36
C ARG A 74 -5.21 -6.09 13.94
N ALA A 75 -4.94 -5.21 12.97
CA ALA A 75 -4.68 -5.58 11.58
C ALA A 75 -3.55 -6.61 11.48
N THR A 76 -2.49 -6.45 12.29
CA THR A 76 -1.36 -7.39 12.31
C THR A 76 -1.83 -8.83 12.58
N ARG A 77 -2.80 -9.03 13.48
CA ARG A 77 -3.30 -10.38 13.81
C ARG A 77 -4.11 -10.99 12.68
N VAL A 78 -4.94 -10.19 12.01
CA VAL A 78 -5.71 -10.62 10.84
C VAL A 78 -4.77 -10.98 9.68
N VAL A 79 -3.76 -10.14 9.42
CA VAL A 79 -2.74 -10.39 8.38
C VAL A 79 -1.95 -11.66 8.66
N VAL A 80 -1.51 -11.87 9.91
CA VAL A 80 -0.80 -13.10 10.31
C VAL A 80 -1.67 -14.33 10.04
N GLU A 81 -2.97 -14.28 10.38
CA GLU A 81 -3.89 -15.40 10.15
C GLU A 81 -4.12 -15.67 8.65
N LEU A 82 -4.32 -14.62 7.84
CA LEU A 82 -4.46 -14.75 6.38
C LEU A 82 -3.21 -15.35 5.73
N VAL A 83 -2.01 -14.94 6.15
CA VAL A 83 -0.75 -15.48 5.63
C VAL A 83 -0.54 -16.92 6.11
N ARG A 84 -0.88 -17.23 7.36
CA ARG A 84 -0.79 -18.61 7.92
C ARG A 84 -1.59 -19.61 7.09
N ARG A 85 -2.77 -19.23 6.61
CA ARG A 85 -3.67 -20.07 5.81
C ARG A 85 -3.24 -20.23 4.35
N ALA A 86 -2.32 -19.40 3.85
CA ALA A 86 -1.97 -19.37 2.44
C ALA A 86 -1.53 -20.71 1.83
N PRO A 87 -0.72 -21.54 2.51
CA PRO A 87 -0.30 -22.82 1.96
C PRO A 87 -1.43 -23.84 1.80
N GLU A 88 -2.54 -23.68 2.52
CA GLU A 88 -3.67 -24.61 2.55
C GLU A 88 -4.73 -24.29 1.48
N ARG A 89 -4.60 -23.15 0.77
CA ARG A 89 -5.60 -22.70 -0.21
C ARG A 89 -5.46 -23.48 -1.52
N GLY A 90 -6.61 -23.83 -2.10
CA GLY A 90 -6.69 -24.19 -3.52
C GLY A 90 -6.35 -22.99 -4.42
N PRO A 91 -5.98 -23.23 -5.69
CA PRO A 91 -5.54 -22.18 -6.61
C PRO A 91 -6.59 -21.09 -6.84
N GLU A 92 -7.85 -21.46 -7.05
CA GLU A 92 -8.95 -20.52 -7.28
C GLU A 92 -9.15 -19.56 -6.09
N LEU A 93 -9.13 -20.10 -4.86
CA LEU A 93 -9.27 -19.29 -3.65
C LEU A 93 -8.04 -18.40 -3.44
N ALA A 94 -6.83 -18.90 -3.73
CA ALA A 94 -5.60 -18.11 -3.64
C ALA A 94 -5.63 -16.92 -4.59
N ASP A 95 -6.11 -17.12 -5.82
CA ASP A 95 -6.22 -16.06 -6.82
C ASP A 95 -7.28 -15.03 -6.44
N ALA A 96 -8.45 -15.47 -5.96
CA ALA A 96 -9.50 -14.57 -5.46
C ALA A 96 -9.06 -13.74 -4.24
N VAL A 97 -8.34 -14.35 -3.30
CA VAL A 97 -7.75 -13.64 -2.15
C VAL A 97 -6.69 -12.65 -2.61
N CYS A 98 -5.82 -13.03 -3.55
CA CYS A 98 -4.80 -12.16 -4.12
C CYS A 98 -5.42 -10.92 -4.79
N GLU A 99 -6.44 -11.12 -5.64
CA GLU A 99 -7.15 -10.04 -6.31
C GLU A 99 -7.76 -9.08 -5.28
N LYS A 100 -8.47 -9.60 -4.28
CA LYS A 100 -9.08 -8.78 -3.23
C LYS A 100 -8.03 -7.98 -2.44
N VAL A 101 -6.87 -8.58 -2.13
CA VAL A 101 -5.76 -7.87 -1.46
C VAL A 101 -5.20 -6.73 -2.31
N LEU A 102 -5.05 -6.95 -3.62
CA LEU A 102 -4.55 -5.93 -4.56
C LEU A 102 -5.52 -4.75 -4.71
N LEU A 103 -6.83 -5.04 -4.79
CA LEU A 103 -7.86 -4.02 -4.96
C LEU A 103 -8.13 -3.22 -3.69
N ALA A 104 -8.02 -3.85 -2.52
CA ALA A 104 -8.45 -3.23 -1.27
C ALA A 104 -7.46 -2.18 -0.72
N ARG A 105 -6.38 -1.82 -1.44
CA ARG A 105 -5.41 -0.75 -1.09
C ARG A 105 -5.00 -0.76 0.39
N LEU A 106 -4.94 -1.96 0.96
CA LEU A 106 -5.11 -2.17 2.39
C LEU A 106 -4.02 -1.44 3.19
N TYR A 107 -4.46 -0.63 4.15
CA TYR A 107 -3.64 0.04 5.17
C TYR A 107 -2.71 1.17 4.73
N LEU A 108 -2.70 1.55 3.46
CA LEU A 108 -1.80 2.57 2.94
C LEU A 108 -2.40 3.99 2.96
N ASP A 109 -3.72 4.09 3.04
CA ASP A 109 -4.45 5.33 3.26
C ASP A 109 -4.85 5.42 4.74
N ALA A 110 -3.98 5.97 5.58
CA ALA A 110 -4.34 6.44 6.91
C ALA A 110 -4.37 7.98 6.89
N GLY A 111 -5.25 8.59 7.69
CA GLY A 111 -5.37 10.05 7.80
C GLY A 111 -4.09 10.74 8.30
N GLU A 112 -4.09 11.28 9.51
CA GLU A 112 -2.90 11.96 10.04
C GLU A 112 -1.76 10.94 10.29
N PRO A 113 -0.52 11.22 9.83
CA PRO A 113 0.61 10.32 9.99
C PRO A 113 1.00 10.19 11.47
N SER A 114 1.02 8.94 11.94
CA SER A 114 1.45 8.57 13.30
C SER A 114 2.54 7.52 13.14
N GLY A 115 3.80 7.97 13.10
CA GLY A 115 4.92 7.18 12.55
C GLY A 115 5.14 5.76 13.12
N ALA A 116 4.59 5.42 14.30
CA ALA A 116 4.60 4.05 14.82
C ALA A 116 3.56 3.15 14.12
N ASP A 117 2.34 3.67 13.92
CA ASP A 117 1.28 2.98 13.18
C ASP A 117 1.65 2.84 11.70
N ASP A 118 2.30 3.85 11.12
CA ASP A 118 2.74 3.81 9.72
C ASP A 118 3.76 2.69 9.47
N ARG A 119 4.67 2.45 10.41
CA ARG A 119 5.62 1.33 10.33
C ARG A 119 4.92 -0.03 10.41
N LEU A 120 3.92 -0.17 11.28
CA LEU A 120 3.14 -1.40 11.39
C LEU A 120 2.30 -1.64 10.13
N ARG A 121 1.68 -0.58 9.58
CA ARG A 121 0.92 -0.64 8.31
C ARG A 121 1.81 -1.08 7.15
N ALA A 122 2.99 -0.47 6.99
CA ALA A 122 3.95 -0.86 5.97
C ALA A 122 4.42 -2.32 6.14
N ARG A 123 4.69 -2.75 7.38
CA ARG A 123 5.03 -4.14 7.70
C ARG A 123 3.90 -5.10 7.32
N ASN A 124 2.66 -4.77 7.66
CA ASN A 124 1.48 -5.59 7.37
C ASN A 124 1.24 -5.70 5.86
N ALA A 125 1.35 -4.60 5.12
CA ALA A 125 1.24 -4.59 3.67
C ALA A 125 2.31 -5.48 3.02
N LEU A 126 3.56 -5.44 3.50
CA LEU A 126 4.63 -6.32 3.03
C LEU A 126 4.34 -7.80 3.33
N MET A 127 3.82 -8.12 4.51
CA MET A 127 3.44 -9.49 4.85
C MET A 127 2.32 -10.03 3.93
N LEU A 128 1.31 -9.21 3.62
CA LEU A 128 0.27 -9.57 2.66
C LEU A 128 0.85 -9.76 1.25
N TYR A 129 1.75 -8.87 0.83
CA TYR A 129 2.41 -8.98 -0.46
C TYR A 129 3.21 -10.29 -0.57
N ASP A 130 4.08 -10.56 0.39
CA ASP A 130 4.98 -11.72 0.39
C ASP A 130 4.21 -13.03 0.52
N GLY A 131 3.17 -13.06 1.36
CA GLY A 131 2.42 -14.28 1.64
C GLY A 131 1.32 -14.59 0.63
N LEU A 132 0.71 -13.57 0.02
CA LEU A 132 -0.53 -13.74 -0.77
C LEU A 132 -0.39 -13.30 -2.22
N VAL A 133 0.39 -12.25 -2.50
CA VAL A 133 0.48 -11.66 -3.85
C VAL A 133 1.65 -12.25 -4.63
N ARG A 134 2.85 -12.24 -4.04
CA ARG A 134 4.09 -12.68 -4.68
C ARG A 134 4.00 -14.11 -5.22
N PRO A 135 3.46 -15.11 -4.49
CA PRO A 135 3.32 -16.46 -5.02
C PRO A 135 2.39 -16.54 -6.24
N CYS A 136 1.34 -15.72 -6.28
CA CYS A 136 0.41 -15.65 -7.42
C CYS A 136 1.04 -14.94 -8.62
N ALA A 137 1.78 -13.86 -8.38
CA ALA A 137 2.51 -13.12 -9.40
C ALA A 137 3.60 -13.99 -10.07
N GLN A 138 4.31 -14.81 -9.30
CA GLN A 138 5.32 -15.75 -9.82
C GLN A 138 4.72 -16.88 -10.67
N ARG A 139 3.45 -17.25 -10.43
CA ARG A 139 2.68 -18.17 -11.28
C ARG A 139 2.09 -17.49 -12.52
N GLY A 140 2.23 -16.17 -12.66
CA GLY A 140 1.71 -15.38 -13.78
C GLY A 140 0.26 -14.90 -13.62
N GLY A 141 -0.35 -15.02 -12.43
CA GLY A 141 -1.78 -14.79 -12.25
C GLY A 141 -2.24 -13.33 -12.20
N THR A 142 -1.38 -12.40 -11.76
CA THR A 142 -1.79 -11.00 -11.48
C THR A 142 -0.93 -9.84 -12.05
N PRO A 143 -0.09 -9.98 -13.10
CA PRO A 143 0.69 -8.86 -13.65
C PRO A 143 -0.13 -7.63 -14.06
N GLU A 144 -1.33 -7.82 -14.63
CA GLU A 144 -2.17 -6.71 -15.09
C GLU A 144 -2.73 -5.87 -13.95
N LEU A 145 -3.20 -6.52 -12.88
CA LEU A 145 -3.66 -5.83 -11.67
C LEU A 145 -2.52 -5.07 -10.99
N LEU A 146 -1.32 -5.65 -10.95
CA LEU A 146 -0.13 -4.98 -10.42
C LEU A 146 0.22 -3.72 -11.22
N ALA A 147 0.02 -3.73 -12.54
CA ALA A 147 0.26 -2.56 -13.37
C ALA A 147 -0.67 -1.38 -13.05
N CYS A 148 -1.87 -1.65 -12.54
CA CYS A 148 -2.80 -0.62 -12.09
C CYS A 148 -2.50 -0.15 -10.66
N VAL A 149 -2.19 -1.09 -9.75
CA VAL A 149 -2.07 -0.80 -8.31
C VAL A 149 -0.73 -0.17 -7.95
N VAL A 150 0.39 -0.67 -8.50
CA VAL A 150 1.74 -0.21 -8.12
C VAL A 150 1.93 1.30 -8.32
N PRO A 151 1.55 1.90 -9.46
CA PRO A 151 1.63 3.36 -9.65
C PRO A 151 0.75 4.13 -8.66
N ALA A 152 -0.45 3.63 -8.37
CA ALA A 152 -1.36 4.26 -7.41
C ALA A 152 -0.77 4.27 -5.98
N LEU A 153 -0.09 3.19 -5.58
CA LEU A 153 0.61 3.13 -4.29
C LEU A 153 1.82 4.06 -4.23
N TRP A 154 2.55 4.20 -5.34
CA TRP A 154 3.69 5.13 -5.43
C TRP A 154 3.25 6.59 -5.27
N ALA A 155 2.12 6.95 -5.89
CA ALA A 155 1.52 8.28 -5.87
C ALA A 155 0.65 8.56 -4.63
N ALA A 156 0.44 7.56 -3.77
CA ALA A 156 -0.40 7.72 -2.58
C ALA A 156 0.13 8.80 -1.64
N ARG A 157 -0.79 9.59 -1.09
CA ARG A 157 -0.47 10.65 -0.11
C ARG A 157 0.03 10.02 1.20
N GLY A 158 0.94 10.71 1.89
CA GLY A 158 1.51 10.21 3.16
C GLY A 158 2.70 9.26 3.00
N GLY A 159 3.06 8.85 1.77
CA GLY A 159 4.32 8.14 1.49
C GLY A 159 4.37 6.68 1.94
N ALA A 160 3.38 6.16 2.66
CA ALA A 160 3.34 4.78 3.12
C ALA A 160 3.31 3.78 1.96
N GLY A 161 2.47 4.02 0.95
CA GLY A 161 2.41 3.17 -0.26
C GLY A 161 3.74 3.15 -1.01
N ARG A 162 4.40 4.30 -1.10
CA ARG A 162 5.73 4.41 -1.69
C ARG A 162 6.79 3.64 -0.93
N GLU A 163 6.80 3.74 0.39
CA GLU A 163 7.76 2.99 1.24
C GLU A 163 7.59 1.48 1.06
N VAL A 164 6.36 0.99 0.94
CA VAL A 164 6.09 -0.43 0.65
C VAL A 164 6.64 -0.83 -0.71
N VAL A 165 6.37 -0.05 -1.76
CA VAL A 165 6.90 -0.31 -3.11
C VAL A 165 8.43 -0.32 -3.09
N ARG A 166 9.08 0.64 -2.43
CA ARG A 166 10.55 0.69 -2.29
C ARG A 166 11.09 -0.57 -1.62
N ARG A 167 10.48 -1.00 -0.51
CA ARG A 167 10.93 -2.21 0.21
C ARG A 167 10.75 -3.48 -0.60
N ILE A 168 9.69 -3.59 -1.41
CA ILE A 168 9.52 -4.72 -2.34
C ILE A 168 10.64 -4.72 -3.37
N VAL A 169 10.95 -3.56 -3.97
CA VAL A 169 12.04 -3.42 -4.96
C VAL A 169 13.41 -3.72 -4.33
N ASP A 170 13.65 -3.27 -3.10
CA ASP A 170 14.90 -3.45 -2.37
C ASP A 170 15.10 -4.87 -1.83
N SER A 171 14.06 -5.73 -1.84
CA SER A 171 14.09 -7.05 -1.22
C SER A 171 14.99 -8.08 -1.94
N ARG A 172 15.64 -7.71 -3.04
CA ARG A 172 16.49 -8.56 -3.91
C ARG A 172 15.85 -9.85 -4.44
N GLN A 173 14.53 -9.99 -4.30
CA GLN A 173 13.77 -11.13 -4.80
C GLN A 173 12.99 -10.71 -6.06
N PRO A 174 12.58 -11.67 -6.91
CA PRO A 174 11.68 -11.37 -8.01
C PRO A 174 10.40 -10.71 -7.48
N THR A 175 10.15 -9.47 -7.90
CA THR A 175 8.98 -8.73 -7.44
C THR A 175 7.71 -9.40 -7.97
N GLY A 176 7.68 -9.80 -9.24
CA GLY A 176 6.48 -10.32 -9.89
C GLY A 176 5.58 -9.22 -10.48
N PHE A 177 6.05 -7.96 -10.50
CA PHE A 177 5.32 -6.82 -11.07
C PHE A 177 4.96 -7.01 -12.55
N GLY A 178 5.82 -7.68 -13.32
CA GLY A 178 5.69 -7.75 -14.78
C GLY A 178 6.13 -6.45 -15.47
N GLU A 179 6.36 -6.53 -16.79
CA GLU A 179 6.96 -5.43 -17.57
C GLU A 179 6.11 -4.15 -17.54
N ARG A 180 4.78 -4.28 -17.69
CA ARG A 180 3.87 -3.14 -17.70
C ARG A 180 3.89 -2.37 -16.38
N ALA A 181 3.83 -3.07 -15.25
CA ALA A 181 3.89 -2.42 -13.94
C ALA A 181 5.23 -1.71 -13.70
N TRP A 182 6.34 -2.30 -14.16
CA TRP A 182 7.64 -1.63 -14.13
C TRP A 182 7.65 -0.33 -14.94
N LYS A 183 7.13 -0.38 -16.17
CA LYS A 183 7.02 0.81 -17.03
C LYS A 183 6.23 1.92 -16.33
N GLU A 184 5.03 1.62 -15.83
CA GLU A 184 4.17 2.61 -15.19
C GLU A 184 4.79 3.19 -13.90
N LEU A 185 5.47 2.35 -13.11
CA LEU A 185 6.21 2.79 -11.92
C LEU A 185 7.34 3.75 -12.27
N PHE A 186 8.15 3.44 -13.27
CA PHE A 186 9.25 4.31 -13.70
C PHE A 186 8.74 5.63 -14.30
N THR A 187 7.65 5.58 -15.08
CA THR A 187 7.00 6.79 -15.60
C THR A 187 6.53 7.69 -14.46
N SER A 188 5.84 7.13 -13.47
CA SER A 188 5.36 7.86 -12.28
C SER A 188 6.52 8.47 -11.47
N ALA A 189 7.60 7.71 -11.26
CA ALA A 189 8.78 8.21 -10.56
C ALA A 189 9.52 9.33 -11.33
N ALA A 190 9.59 9.23 -12.66
CA ALA A 190 10.23 10.24 -13.50
C ALA A 190 9.44 11.55 -13.58
N GLU A 191 8.10 11.50 -13.53
CA GLU A 191 7.24 12.68 -13.41
C GLU A 191 7.52 13.43 -12.12
N GLU A 192 7.57 12.71 -11.00
CA GLU A 192 7.87 13.29 -9.70
C GLU A 192 9.26 13.96 -9.64
N CYS A 193 10.30 13.33 -10.20
CA CYS A 193 11.63 13.92 -10.26
C CYS A 193 11.61 15.26 -11.02
N ARG A 194 10.90 15.32 -12.15
CA ARG A 194 10.75 16.56 -12.94
C ARG A 194 10.04 17.66 -12.15
N GLU A 195 9.00 17.31 -11.39
CA GLU A 195 8.31 18.26 -10.52
C GLU A 195 9.21 18.80 -9.40
N HIS A 196 10.00 17.92 -8.77
CA HIS A 196 10.96 18.31 -7.73
C HIS A 196 12.06 19.22 -8.26
N GLU A 197 12.61 18.90 -9.44
CA GLU A 197 13.61 19.74 -10.12
C GLU A 197 13.04 21.11 -10.49
N ALA A 198 11.81 21.16 -11.03
CA ALA A 198 11.13 22.40 -11.35
C ALA A 198 10.86 23.26 -10.09
N ALA A 199 10.44 22.63 -8.99
CA ALA A 199 10.23 23.29 -7.71
C ALA A 199 11.56 23.83 -7.13
N ALA A 200 12.63 23.03 -7.17
CA ALA A 200 13.97 23.42 -6.73
C ALA A 200 14.53 24.57 -7.57
N ALA A 201 14.38 24.52 -8.90
CA ALA A 201 14.78 25.60 -9.80
C ALA A 201 13.99 26.90 -9.51
N THR A 202 12.71 26.77 -9.21
CA THR A 202 11.86 27.91 -8.84
C THR A 202 12.29 28.49 -7.49
N ALA A 203 12.53 27.67 -6.48
CA ALA A 203 13.04 28.09 -5.18
C ALA A 203 14.41 28.78 -5.28
N ALA A 204 15.32 28.23 -6.09
CA ALA A 204 16.64 28.81 -6.36
C ALA A 204 16.53 30.20 -7.00
N ARG A 205 15.62 30.39 -7.98
CA ARG A 205 15.36 31.71 -8.59
C ARG A 205 14.82 32.73 -7.57
N HIS A 206 13.93 32.32 -6.67
CA HIS A 206 13.40 33.19 -5.61
C HIS A 206 14.45 33.50 -4.53
N GLY A 207 15.31 32.54 -4.20
CA GLY A 207 16.46 32.72 -3.30
C GLY A 207 17.48 33.71 -3.88
N ALA A 208 17.85 33.53 -5.16
CA ALA A 208 18.74 34.44 -5.86
C ALA A 208 18.16 35.86 -5.93
N ARG A 209 16.89 36.03 -6.27
CA ARG A 209 16.23 37.36 -6.28
C ARG A 209 16.24 38.03 -4.90
N ARG A 210 15.97 37.28 -3.82
CA ARG A 210 16.03 37.81 -2.44
C ARG A 210 17.45 38.22 -2.04
N TRP A 211 18.45 37.43 -2.42
CA TRP A 211 19.86 37.76 -2.20
C TRP A 211 20.27 39.04 -2.95
N TRP A 212 19.89 39.16 -4.23
CA TRP A 212 20.14 40.36 -5.04
C TRP A 212 19.46 41.62 -4.48
N LEU A 213 18.22 41.51 -3.97
CA LEU A 213 17.52 42.63 -3.35
C LEU A 213 18.17 43.09 -2.05
N ARG A 214 18.66 42.17 -1.21
CA ARG A 214 19.42 42.51 0.01
C ARG A 214 20.76 43.19 -0.30
N ARG A 215 21.41 42.83 -1.41
CA ARG A 215 22.68 43.44 -1.82
C ARG A 215 22.51 44.81 -2.49
N ARG A 216 21.34 45.08 -3.08
CA ARG A 216 21.03 46.33 -3.78
C ARG A 216 20.57 47.47 -2.86
N TRP A 217 20.17 47.16 -1.62
CA TRP A 217 19.85 48.16 -0.60
C TRP A 217 20.88 48.10 0.54
N PRO A 218 21.95 48.89 0.48
CA PRO A 218 22.84 49.02 1.62
C PRO A 218 22.10 49.80 2.70
N ARG A 219 21.81 49.11 3.81
CA ARG A 219 21.40 49.78 5.05
C ARG A 219 22.58 50.65 5.50
N ARG A 220 22.36 51.96 5.48
CA ARG A 220 23.38 52.98 5.76
C ARG A 220 23.51 53.13 7.28
N GLU A 221 24.34 52.30 7.89
CA GLU A 221 24.87 52.34 9.27
C GLU A 221 25.99 51.29 9.24
N GLY A 222 27.28 51.61 9.27
CA GLY A 222 28.00 52.45 10.22
C GLY A 222 29.08 51.54 10.83
N ASP A 223 30.31 51.69 10.34
CA ASP A 223 31.59 51.26 10.91
C ASP A 223 31.95 49.75 11.08
N GLY A 224 33.21 49.44 10.78
CA GLY A 224 33.93 48.27 11.30
C GLY A 224 34.03 47.01 10.42
N GLY A 225 35.23 46.73 9.89
CA GLY A 225 35.66 45.34 9.62
C GLY A 225 36.08 45.01 8.19
N ARG A 226 37.21 45.58 7.75
CA ARG A 226 37.95 45.17 6.55
C ARG A 226 38.47 43.73 6.74
N ILE A 227 37.90 42.75 6.05
CA ILE A 227 38.50 41.40 5.92
C ILE A 227 39.36 41.43 4.66
N ASP A 228 40.64 41.77 4.83
CA ASP A 228 41.65 41.57 3.79
C ASP A 228 41.97 40.07 3.70
N LEU A 229 41.34 39.36 2.76
CA LEU A 229 41.77 38.03 2.35
C LEU A 229 42.90 38.18 1.32
N GLN A 230 44.11 37.76 1.69
CA GLN A 230 45.25 37.80 0.79
C GLN A 230 44.99 36.92 -0.47
N PRO A 231 45.38 37.40 -1.66
CA PRO A 231 45.06 36.75 -2.94
C PRO A 231 45.63 35.33 -3.10
N GLY A 232 46.58 34.91 -2.26
CA GLY A 232 47.14 33.55 -2.28
C GLY A 232 46.20 32.46 -1.71
N GLN A 233 45.27 32.81 -0.82
CA GLN A 233 44.46 31.82 -0.08
C GLN A 233 43.23 31.34 -0.87
N LEU A 234 42.76 32.15 -1.84
CA LEU A 234 41.70 31.77 -2.77
C LEU A 234 42.13 30.63 -3.71
N TRP A 235 43.37 30.67 -4.20
CA TRP A 235 43.90 29.63 -5.08
C TRP A 235 44.05 28.29 -4.37
N VAL A 236 44.43 28.30 -3.09
CA VAL A 236 44.52 27.08 -2.28
C VAL A 236 43.14 26.45 -2.08
N SER A 237 42.11 27.26 -1.80
CA SER A 237 40.73 26.75 -1.64
C SER A 237 40.18 26.15 -2.95
N VAL A 238 40.44 26.81 -4.09
CA VAL A 238 40.04 26.29 -5.40
C VAL A 238 40.79 24.99 -5.73
N LEU A 239 42.10 24.94 -5.47
CA LEU A 239 42.92 23.74 -5.71
C LEU A 239 42.45 22.55 -4.87
N LEU A 240 42.13 22.78 -3.59
CA LEU A 240 41.61 21.74 -2.69
C LEU A 240 40.24 21.21 -3.16
N GLY A 241 39.40 22.11 -3.70
CA GLY A 241 38.11 21.76 -4.29
C GLY A 241 38.28 20.85 -5.51
N VAL A 242 39.19 21.20 -6.43
CA VAL A 242 39.46 20.38 -7.62
C VAL A 242 40.06 19.01 -7.25
N ILE A 243 40.98 18.96 -6.28
CA ILE A 243 41.57 17.69 -5.81
C ILE A 243 40.49 16.78 -5.20
N SER A 244 39.58 17.34 -4.39
CA SER A 244 38.48 16.58 -3.79
C SER A 244 37.54 15.99 -4.86
N VAL A 245 37.21 16.77 -5.88
CA VAL A 245 36.36 16.29 -7.00
C VAL A 245 37.07 15.21 -7.81
N ALA A 246 38.37 15.36 -8.07
CA ALA A 246 39.16 14.36 -8.79
C ALA A 246 39.24 13.02 -8.03
N LEU A 247 39.43 13.05 -6.71
CA LEU A 247 39.44 11.85 -5.88
C LEU A 247 38.09 11.10 -5.89
N VAL A 248 36.99 11.84 -5.80
CA VAL A 248 35.64 11.25 -5.89
C VAL A 248 35.43 10.58 -7.25
N LEU A 249 35.87 11.22 -8.34
CA LEU A 249 35.79 10.66 -9.69
C LEU A 249 36.60 9.37 -9.84
N ILE A 250 37.82 9.31 -9.29
CA ILE A 250 38.66 8.10 -9.32
C ILE A 250 37.98 6.94 -8.57
N VAL A 251 37.40 7.20 -7.40
CA VAL A 251 36.68 6.17 -6.63
C VAL A 251 35.46 5.64 -7.39
N VAL A 252 34.71 6.53 -8.05
CA VAL A 252 33.53 6.13 -8.85
C VAL A 252 33.94 5.33 -10.09
N LEU A 253 35.06 5.67 -10.73
CA LEU A 253 35.58 4.94 -11.89
C LEU A 253 36.22 3.60 -11.52
N ALA A 254 36.84 3.49 -10.35
CA ALA A 254 37.42 2.23 -9.85
C ALA A 254 36.37 1.27 -9.26
N ALA A 255 35.15 1.76 -8.97
CA ALA A 255 34.02 0.98 -8.49
C ALA A 255 33.08 0.49 -9.61
N ARG A 256 33.45 0.71 -10.88
CA ARG A 256 32.86 0.09 -12.07
C ARG A 256 33.79 -0.96 -12.64
#